data_AF-A0A2K2H657-F1
#
_entry.id   AF-A0A2K2H657-F1
#
_cell.length_a   1.000
_cell.length_b   1.000
_cell.length_c   1.000
_cell.angle_alpha   90.00
_cell.angle_beta   90.00
_cell.angle_gamma   90.00
#
_symmetry.space_group_name_H-M   'P 1'
#
loop_
_entity.id
_entity.type
_entity.pdbx_description
1 polymer ?
#
loop_
_entity_poly.entity_id
_entity_poly.type
_entity_poly.pdbx_seq_one_letter_code
_entity_poly.pdbx_strand_id
1 'polypeptide(L)'
;MLAADYISELMAGGRYTFAVEDVARALGQSLVATRAALRRLGKKGQIAMPYRGFWVIIPPEYRTIGCLPPDQFIPQLMEHLSEPYYAALLSAAEYHGAAHQRPQVFQVMVAKNRPGIDCGKVRVRFVARKNVAEIPTLPFKTPRGYLKLSTPEATALDLVGYPEHAAGLDNVATILTELLEEIDGKKLLEAAKMSPVAWAQRLGYILELIGAGEITADLARHVERKRPVPTPLIRSKSVKGTIKNARWRVMVNGVVEAEI
;
A
#
# COMPACT_ATOMS: atom_id res chain seq x y z
N MET A 1 -22.73 -26.79 -18.92
CA MET A 1 -21.48 -26.37 -18.25
C MET A 1 -21.76 -26.21 -16.76
N LEU A 2 -20.93 -26.79 -15.88
CA LEU A 2 -21.02 -26.55 -14.44
C LEU A 2 -20.16 -25.36 -14.05
N ALA A 3 -20.44 -24.75 -12.90
CA ALA A 3 -19.62 -23.66 -12.37
C ALA A 3 -18.14 -24.06 -12.15
N ALA A 4 -17.88 -25.34 -11.85
CA ALA A 4 -16.52 -25.86 -11.71
C ALA A 4 -15.77 -25.92 -13.06
N ASP A 5 -16.46 -26.26 -14.14
CA ASP A 5 -15.88 -26.31 -15.50
C ASP A 5 -15.51 -24.89 -15.94
N TYR A 6 -16.42 -23.93 -15.74
CA TYR A 6 -16.19 -22.51 -16.04
C TYR A 6 -14.96 -21.95 -15.31
N ILE A 7 -14.80 -22.25 -14.02
CA ILE A 7 -13.64 -21.84 -13.23
C ILE A 7 -12.35 -22.47 -13.76
N SER A 8 -12.41 -23.75 -14.17
CA SER A 8 -11.27 -24.44 -14.77
C SER A 8 -10.85 -23.80 -16.10
N GLU A 9 -11.82 -23.44 -16.95
CA GLU A 9 -11.58 -22.72 -18.21
C GLU A 9 -10.98 -21.33 -17.97
N LEU A 10 -11.48 -20.58 -16.97
CA LEU A 10 -10.89 -19.29 -16.60
C LEU A 10 -9.43 -19.43 -16.20
N MET A 11 -9.10 -20.40 -15.32
CA MET A 11 -7.73 -20.65 -14.90
C MET A 11 -6.83 -21.05 -16.07
N ALA A 12 -7.31 -21.91 -16.97
CA ALA A 12 -6.57 -22.31 -18.18
C ALA A 12 -6.26 -21.12 -19.08
N GLY A 13 -7.17 -20.13 -19.14
CA GLY A 13 -6.95 -18.84 -19.81
C GLY A 13 -6.18 -17.80 -18.99
N GLY A 14 -5.60 -18.17 -17.84
CA GLY A 14 -4.83 -17.27 -16.98
C GLY A 14 -5.66 -16.27 -16.16
N ARG A 15 -6.99 -16.40 -16.15
CA ARG A 15 -7.90 -15.53 -15.38
C ARG A 15 -8.23 -16.18 -14.03
N TYR A 16 -7.95 -15.46 -12.96
CA TYR A 16 -8.14 -15.95 -11.59
C TYR A 16 -9.16 -15.14 -10.79
N THR A 17 -9.84 -14.20 -11.43
CA THR A 17 -10.86 -13.36 -10.82
C THR A 17 -12.07 -13.31 -11.73
N PHE A 18 -13.27 -13.14 -11.15
CA PHE A 18 -14.51 -13.02 -11.90
C PHE A 18 -15.61 -12.36 -11.07
N ALA A 19 -16.60 -11.77 -11.74
CA ALA A 19 -17.83 -11.31 -11.11
C ALA A 19 -18.92 -12.38 -11.15
N VAL A 20 -19.86 -12.36 -10.20
CA VAL A 20 -20.96 -13.35 -10.16
C VAL A 20 -21.87 -13.24 -11.39
N GLU A 21 -22.01 -12.03 -11.94
CA GLU A 21 -22.78 -11.72 -13.13
C GLU A 21 -22.21 -12.41 -14.39
N ASP A 22 -20.89 -12.53 -14.50
CA ASP A 22 -20.23 -13.18 -15.63
C ASP A 22 -20.47 -14.69 -15.62
N VAL A 23 -20.43 -15.30 -14.44
CA VAL A 23 -20.75 -16.73 -14.28
C VAL A 23 -22.22 -16.99 -14.60
N ALA A 24 -23.13 -16.14 -14.12
CA ALA A 24 -24.56 -16.28 -14.38
C ALA A 24 -24.85 -16.20 -15.89
N ARG A 25 -24.23 -15.24 -16.58
CA ARG A 25 -24.32 -15.07 -18.03
C ARG A 25 -23.75 -16.29 -18.78
N ALA A 26 -22.56 -16.75 -18.41
CA ALA A 26 -21.90 -17.88 -19.07
C ALA A 26 -22.66 -19.20 -18.89
N LEU A 27 -23.27 -19.42 -17.73
CA LEU A 27 -24.01 -20.65 -17.43
C LEU A 27 -25.49 -20.58 -17.84
N GLY A 28 -26.00 -19.43 -18.27
CA GLY A 28 -27.42 -19.22 -18.55
C GLY A 28 -28.32 -19.43 -17.32
N GLN A 29 -27.80 -19.12 -16.13
CA GLN A 29 -28.45 -19.39 -14.84
C GLN A 29 -28.93 -18.10 -14.17
N SER A 30 -29.94 -18.22 -13.29
CA SER A 30 -30.32 -17.12 -12.42
C SER A 30 -29.22 -16.82 -11.40
N LEU A 31 -29.10 -15.56 -10.98
CA LEU A 31 -28.12 -15.15 -9.96
C LEU A 31 -28.25 -15.96 -8.65
N VAL A 32 -29.47 -16.39 -8.30
CA VAL A 32 -29.72 -17.22 -7.11
C VAL A 32 -29.06 -18.59 -7.26
N ALA A 33 -29.28 -19.27 -8.39
CA ALA A 33 -28.68 -20.56 -8.68
C ALA A 33 -27.14 -20.46 -8.76
N THR A 34 -26.62 -19.42 -9.41
CA THR A 34 -25.19 -19.16 -9.50
C THR A 34 -24.57 -18.93 -8.13
N ARG A 35 -25.16 -18.09 -7.28
CA ARG A 35 -24.68 -17.86 -5.90
C ARG A 35 -24.67 -19.15 -5.07
N ALA A 36 -25.69 -20.00 -5.21
CA ALA A 36 -25.71 -21.29 -4.54
C ALA A 36 -24.58 -22.21 -5.03
N ALA A 37 -24.28 -22.22 -6.33
CA ALA A 37 -23.16 -22.97 -6.90
C ALA A 37 -21.80 -22.45 -6.40
N LEU A 38 -21.57 -21.14 -6.45
CA LEU A 38 -20.34 -20.52 -5.95
C LEU A 38 -20.16 -20.77 -4.45
N ARG A 39 -21.23 -20.71 -3.64
CA ARG A 39 -21.16 -21.04 -2.21
C ARG A 39 -20.66 -22.47 -1.97
N ARG A 40 -21.07 -23.44 -2.78
CA ARG A 40 -20.58 -24.83 -2.68
C ARG A 40 -19.09 -24.93 -3.01
N LEU A 41 -18.62 -24.22 -4.03
CA LEU A 41 -17.20 -24.17 -4.39
C LEU A 41 -16.36 -23.46 -3.34
N GLY A 42 -16.89 -22.38 -2.74
CA GLY A 42 -16.26 -21.70 -1.62
C GLY A 42 -16.11 -22.60 -0.39
N LYS A 43 -17.13 -23.40 -0.06
CA LYS A 43 -17.03 -24.43 1.00
C LYS A 43 -15.97 -25.49 0.71
N LYS A 44 -15.67 -25.77 -0.56
CA LYS A 44 -14.59 -26.67 -0.99
C LYS A 44 -13.22 -26.00 -1.02
N GLY A 45 -13.12 -24.71 -0.69
CA GLY A 45 -11.87 -23.95 -0.74
C GLY A 45 -11.34 -23.70 -2.15
N GLN A 46 -12.18 -23.81 -3.18
CA GLN A 46 -11.77 -23.64 -4.58
C GLN A 46 -11.87 -22.17 -5.04
N ILE A 47 -12.68 -21.37 -4.36
CA ILE A 47 -12.83 -19.94 -4.60
C ILE A 47 -13.00 -19.20 -3.27
N ALA A 48 -12.68 -17.91 -3.25
CA ALA A 48 -13.05 -17.00 -2.17
C ALA A 48 -13.63 -15.70 -2.72
N MET A 49 -14.25 -14.92 -1.84
CA MET A 49 -14.87 -13.64 -2.18
C MET A 49 -14.22 -12.54 -1.32
N PRO A 50 -13.05 -11.99 -1.71
CA PRO A 50 -12.38 -10.94 -0.94
C PRO A 50 -13.19 -9.65 -0.90
N TYR A 51 -14.05 -9.42 -1.89
CA TYR A 51 -14.96 -8.27 -1.92
C TYR A 51 -16.33 -8.73 -2.44
N ARG A 52 -17.40 -8.13 -1.92
CA ARG A 52 -18.76 -8.55 -2.27
C ARG A 52 -18.99 -8.49 -3.78
N GLY A 53 -19.31 -9.63 -4.38
CA GLY A 53 -19.56 -9.74 -5.82
C GLY A 53 -18.31 -10.00 -6.67
N PHE A 54 -17.11 -9.87 -6.08
CA PHE A 54 -15.83 -10.14 -6.71
C PHE A 54 -15.22 -11.42 -6.13
N TRP A 55 -15.01 -12.41 -6.99
CA TRP A 55 -14.51 -13.71 -6.60
C TRP A 55 -13.09 -13.93 -7.12
N VAL A 56 -12.32 -14.67 -6.34
CA VAL A 56 -10.99 -15.15 -6.71
C VAL A 56 -11.01 -16.68 -6.75
N ILE A 57 -10.33 -17.23 -7.74
CA ILE A 57 -10.10 -18.67 -7.85
C ILE A 57 -8.89 -19.01 -6.98
N ILE A 58 -8.97 -20.07 -6.18
CA ILE A 58 -7.90 -20.52 -5.28
C ILE A 58 -7.25 -21.78 -5.86
N PRO A 59 -6.09 -21.64 -6.52
CA PRO A 59 -5.23 -22.76 -6.88
C PRO A 59 -4.85 -23.64 -5.68
N PRO A 60 -4.50 -24.93 -5.90
CA PRO A 60 -4.08 -25.84 -4.84
C PRO A 60 -3.02 -25.26 -3.89
N GLU A 61 -2.03 -24.53 -4.40
CA GLU A 61 -0.94 -23.92 -3.63
C GLU A 61 -1.41 -22.87 -2.62
N TYR A 62 -2.59 -22.27 -2.80
CA TYR A 62 -3.15 -21.24 -1.91
C TYR A 62 -4.29 -21.75 -1.02
N ARG A 63 -4.64 -23.04 -1.06
CA ARG A 63 -5.78 -23.57 -0.28
C ARG A 63 -5.62 -23.42 1.23
N THR A 64 -4.41 -23.57 1.76
CA THR A 64 -4.12 -23.40 3.20
C THR A 64 -4.23 -21.94 3.64
N ILE A 65 -3.92 -21.00 2.73
CA ILE A 65 -4.09 -19.57 2.94
C ILE A 65 -5.57 -19.18 2.85
N GLY A 66 -6.33 -19.87 1.98
CA GLY A 66 -7.77 -19.69 1.82
C GLY A 66 -8.16 -18.47 1.00
N CYS A 67 -7.20 -17.84 0.31
CA CYS A 67 -7.40 -16.74 -0.62
C CYS A 67 -6.16 -16.58 -1.51
N LEU A 68 -6.27 -15.83 -2.60
CA LEU A 68 -5.10 -15.41 -3.39
C LEU A 68 -4.27 -14.36 -2.63
N PRO A 69 -2.94 -14.35 -2.80
CA PRO A 69 -2.10 -13.23 -2.37
C PRO A 69 -2.62 -11.88 -2.90
N PRO A 70 -2.61 -10.80 -2.07
CA PRO A 70 -3.15 -9.49 -2.44
C PRO A 70 -2.63 -8.92 -3.75
N ASP A 71 -1.33 -9.04 -3.99
CA ASP A 71 -0.67 -8.57 -5.21
C ASP A 71 -1.22 -9.22 -6.49
N GLN A 72 -1.85 -10.40 -6.36
CA GLN A 72 -2.42 -11.15 -7.48
C GLN A 72 -3.90 -10.86 -7.76
N PHE A 73 -4.62 -10.13 -6.89
CA PHE A 73 -6.02 -9.80 -7.11
C PHE A 73 -6.36 -8.31 -6.94
N ILE A 74 -5.55 -7.54 -6.19
CA ILE A 74 -5.78 -6.11 -5.98
C ILE A 74 -5.84 -5.34 -7.30
N PRO A 75 -4.96 -5.58 -8.31
CA PRO A 75 -5.05 -4.88 -9.58
C PRO A 75 -6.42 -5.03 -10.26
N GLN A 76 -6.92 -6.27 -10.37
CA GLN A 76 -8.20 -6.57 -11.00
C GLN A 76 -9.39 -6.08 -10.15
N LEU A 77 -9.25 -6.13 -8.82
CA LEU A 77 -10.27 -5.61 -7.91
C LEU A 77 -10.40 -4.09 -8.06
N MET A 78 -9.29 -3.37 -8.14
CA MET A 78 -9.29 -1.91 -8.28
C MET A 78 -9.80 -1.48 -9.66
N GLU A 79 -9.50 -2.24 -10.72
CA GLU A 79 -10.11 -2.07 -12.04
C GLU A 79 -11.62 -2.28 -12.01
N HIS A 80 -12.09 -3.40 -11.41
CA HIS A 80 -13.52 -3.68 -11.23
C HIS A 80 -14.26 -2.56 -10.50
N LEU A 81 -13.59 -1.90 -9.56
CA LEU A 81 -14.15 -0.82 -8.76
C LEU A 81 -13.92 0.56 -9.37
N SER A 82 -13.22 0.66 -10.50
CA SER A 82 -12.77 1.92 -11.12
C SER A 82 -12.09 2.85 -10.11
N GLU A 83 -11.31 2.28 -9.20
CA GLU A 83 -10.68 2.98 -8.08
C GLU A 83 -9.19 3.18 -8.37
N PRO A 84 -8.68 4.42 -8.41
CA PRO A 84 -7.24 4.66 -8.50
C PRO A 84 -6.56 4.20 -7.21
N TYR A 85 -5.41 3.53 -7.37
CA TYR A 85 -4.72 2.90 -6.24
C TYR A 85 -3.22 2.76 -6.49
N TYR A 86 -2.48 2.49 -5.41
CA TYR A 86 -1.18 1.85 -5.44
C TYR A 86 -0.91 1.08 -4.13
N ALA A 87 -0.09 0.04 -4.19
CA ALA A 87 0.48 -0.60 -3.01
C ALA A 87 1.51 0.34 -2.39
N ALA A 88 1.42 0.53 -1.07
CA ALA A 88 2.07 1.63 -0.35
C ALA A 88 2.61 1.17 1.01
N LEU A 89 3.22 2.12 1.74
CA LEU A 89 3.63 1.95 3.15
C LEU A 89 4.54 0.72 3.32
N LEU A 90 4.30 -0.12 4.34
CA LEU A 90 5.14 -1.28 4.63
C LEU A 90 5.12 -2.30 3.49
N SER A 91 4.00 -2.44 2.77
CA SER A 91 3.93 -3.34 1.62
C SER A 91 4.80 -2.86 0.47
N ALA A 92 4.83 -1.54 0.20
CA ALA A 92 5.74 -1.02 -0.80
C ALA A 92 7.19 -1.12 -0.37
N ALA A 93 7.48 -0.85 0.90
CA ALA A 93 8.82 -0.99 1.46
C ALA A 93 9.33 -2.44 1.32
N GLU A 94 8.49 -3.46 1.59
CA GLU A 94 8.81 -4.88 1.36
C GLU A 94 9.23 -5.15 -0.09
N TYR A 95 8.48 -4.63 -1.08
CA TYR A 95 8.80 -4.84 -2.49
C TYR A 95 10.05 -4.09 -2.96
N HIS A 96 10.45 -3.02 -2.27
CA HIS A 96 11.72 -2.33 -2.49
C HIS A 96 12.88 -2.98 -1.73
N GLY A 97 12.65 -4.09 -1.02
CA GLY A 97 13.67 -4.75 -0.20
C GLY A 97 13.93 -4.07 1.15
N ALA A 98 13.17 -3.04 1.49
CA ALA A 98 13.30 -2.26 2.72
C ALA A 98 12.28 -2.72 3.79
N ALA A 99 12.33 -3.99 4.16
CA ALA A 99 11.54 -4.52 5.27
C ALA A 99 12.25 -5.67 5.98
N HIS A 100 12.77 -5.40 7.19
CA HIS A 100 13.36 -6.41 8.07
C HIS A 100 12.41 -7.57 8.40
N GLN A 101 11.10 -7.28 8.47
CA GLN A 101 10.06 -8.28 8.69
C GLN A 101 8.98 -8.15 7.63
N ARG A 102 8.49 -9.31 7.17
CA ARG A 102 7.40 -9.35 6.21
C ARG A 102 6.11 -8.80 6.83
N PRO A 103 5.53 -7.71 6.28
CA PRO A 103 4.24 -7.20 6.73
C PRO A 103 3.16 -8.29 6.68
N GLN A 104 2.43 -8.45 7.79
CA GLN A 104 1.30 -9.40 7.86
C GLN A 104 0.06 -8.88 7.12
N VAL A 105 0.07 -7.61 6.72
CA VAL A 105 -1.05 -6.91 6.11
C VAL A 105 -0.58 -6.20 4.86
N PHE A 106 -1.29 -6.43 3.76
CA PHE A 106 -1.05 -5.71 2.52
C PHE A 106 -1.71 -4.33 2.56
N GLN A 107 -0.95 -3.27 2.30
CA GLN A 107 -1.37 -1.89 2.46
C GLN A 107 -1.52 -1.22 1.10
N VAL A 108 -2.68 -0.61 0.89
CA VAL A 108 -3.05 0.00 -0.39
C VAL A 108 -3.56 1.42 -0.15
N MET A 109 -3.00 2.39 -0.86
CA MET A 109 -3.54 3.74 -0.91
C MET A 109 -4.66 3.81 -1.94
N VAL A 110 -5.76 4.46 -1.58
CA VAL A 110 -6.97 4.64 -2.40
C VAL A 110 -7.50 6.07 -2.26
N ALA A 111 -8.40 6.52 -3.13
CA ALA A 111 -8.87 7.91 -3.12
C ALA A 111 -9.78 8.21 -1.92
N LYS A 112 -10.49 7.19 -1.42
CA LYS A 112 -11.50 7.32 -0.36
C LYS A 112 -11.38 6.20 0.66
N ASN A 113 -11.84 6.46 1.88
CA ASN A 113 -11.86 5.46 2.95
C ASN A 113 -12.64 4.22 2.50
N ARG A 114 -12.04 3.05 2.71
CA ARG A 114 -12.64 1.77 2.37
C ARG A 114 -12.41 0.76 3.50
N PRO A 115 -13.41 -0.10 3.81
CA PRO A 115 -13.20 -1.21 4.72
C PRO A 115 -12.07 -2.13 4.22
N GLY A 116 -11.26 -2.64 5.15
CA GLY A 116 -10.25 -3.64 4.83
C GLY A 116 -10.83 -4.95 4.31
N ILE A 117 -9.99 -5.77 3.69
CA ILE A 117 -10.35 -7.11 3.23
C ILE A 117 -9.76 -8.14 4.18
N ASP A 118 -10.61 -9.03 4.66
CA ASP A 118 -10.23 -10.22 5.41
C ASP A 118 -10.73 -11.45 4.63
N CYS A 119 -9.81 -12.16 3.98
CA CYS A 119 -10.12 -13.29 3.09
C CYS A 119 -9.20 -14.47 3.44
N GLY A 120 -9.73 -15.50 4.11
CA GLY A 120 -8.88 -16.54 4.69
C GLY A 120 -7.87 -15.94 5.67
N LYS A 121 -6.58 -16.24 5.48
CA LYS A 121 -5.45 -15.64 6.22
C LYS A 121 -4.93 -14.33 5.60
N VAL A 122 -5.44 -13.96 4.42
CA VAL A 122 -5.05 -12.72 3.74
C VAL A 122 -5.73 -11.52 4.39
N ARG A 123 -4.95 -10.46 4.59
CA ARG A 123 -5.38 -9.18 5.16
C ARG A 123 -4.94 -8.05 4.23
N VAL A 124 -5.89 -7.22 3.81
CA VAL A 124 -5.62 -5.97 3.09
C VAL A 124 -6.19 -4.81 3.88
N ARG A 125 -5.43 -3.74 4.02
CA ARG A 125 -5.90 -2.49 4.63
C ARG A 125 -5.74 -1.35 3.63
N PHE A 126 -6.79 -0.54 3.56
CA PHE A 126 -6.85 0.62 2.70
C PHE A 126 -6.59 1.87 3.52
N VAL A 127 -5.76 2.76 2.99
CA VAL A 127 -5.50 4.09 3.56
C VAL A 127 -5.91 5.12 2.52
N ALA A 128 -6.73 6.10 2.92
CA ALA A 128 -7.24 7.09 1.99
C ALA A 128 -6.26 8.24 1.78
N ARG A 129 -5.98 8.56 0.52
CA ARG A 129 -5.18 9.72 0.10
C ARG A 129 -5.89 10.43 -1.05
N LYS A 130 -6.21 11.71 -0.86
CA LYS A 130 -7.03 12.48 -1.82
C LYS A 130 -6.47 12.51 -3.24
N ASN A 131 -5.16 12.63 -3.39
CA ASN A 131 -4.48 12.73 -4.67
C ASN A 131 -3.80 11.41 -5.08
N VAL A 132 -4.36 10.25 -4.69
CA VAL A 132 -3.78 8.92 -4.96
C VAL A 132 -3.38 8.71 -6.43
N ALA A 133 -4.14 9.26 -7.38
CA ALA A 133 -3.91 9.10 -8.81
C ALA A 133 -2.71 9.89 -9.35
N GLU A 134 -2.27 10.91 -8.62
CA GLU A 134 -1.14 11.78 -9.00
C GLU A 134 0.19 11.25 -8.47
N ILE A 135 0.16 10.35 -7.47
CA ILE A 135 1.37 9.90 -6.78
C ILE A 135 2.21 9.05 -7.73
N PRO A 136 3.54 9.26 -7.78
CA PRO A 136 4.42 8.45 -8.61
C PRO A 136 4.34 6.97 -8.22
N THR A 137 4.13 6.14 -9.24
CA THR A 137 4.11 4.68 -9.10
C THR A 137 4.99 4.03 -10.16
N LEU A 138 5.46 2.83 -9.88
CA LEU A 138 6.14 1.96 -10.82
C LEU A 138 5.39 0.64 -10.99
N PRO A 139 5.40 0.04 -12.20
CA PRO A 139 4.79 -1.25 -12.42
C PRO A 139 5.66 -2.36 -11.80
N PHE A 140 5.09 -3.12 -10.86
CA PHE A 140 5.75 -4.27 -10.25
C PHE A 140 5.17 -5.57 -10.81
N LYS A 141 6.03 -6.47 -11.30
CA LYS A 141 5.60 -7.73 -11.90
C LYS A 141 5.20 -8.73 -10.81
N THR A 142 4.00 -9.27 -10.91
CA THR A 142 3.47 -10.33 -10.04
C THR A 142 3.25 -11.60 -10.86
N PRO A 143 3.03 -12.76 -10.22
CA PRO A 143 2.66 -13.98 -10.94
C PRO A 143 1.39 -13.87 -11.79
N ARG A 144 0.54 -12.86 -11.55
CA ARG A 144 -0.80 -12.72 -12.17
C ARG A 144 -1.05 -11.34 -12.79
N GLY A 145 0.02 -10.63 -13.17
CA GLY A 145 -0.06 -9.34 -13.84
C GLY A 145 0.86 -8.29 -13.22
N TYR A 146 0.48 -7.02 -13.34
CA TYR A 146 1.24 -5.91 -12.77
C TYR A 146 0.51 -5.24 -11.61
N LEU A 147 1.24 -4.98 -10.55
CA LEU A 147 0.82 -4.18 -9.41
C LEU A 147 1.34 -2.75 -9.57
N LYS A 148 0.50 -1.74 -9.29
CA LYS A 148 0.98 -0.37 -9.14
C LYS A 148 1.62 -0.22 -7.76
N LEU A 149 2.93 0.00 -7.72
CA LEU A 149 3.70 0.15 -6.49
C LEU A 149 4.14 1.60 -6.33
N SER A 150 4.05 2.22 -5.15
CA SER A 150 4.64 3.55 -4.93
C SER A 150 6.14 3.53 -5.21
N THR A 151 6.71 4.59 -5.79
CA THR A 151 8.17 4.69 -5.92
C THR A 151 8.83 4.71 -4.53
N PRO A 152 10.15 4.44 -4.41
CA PRO A 152 10.86 4.55 -3.13
C PRO A 152 10.61 5.90 -2.43
N GLU A 153 10.62 6.99 -3.18
CA GLU A 153 10.45 8.33 -2.62
C GLU A 153 9.01 8.62 -2.18
N ALA A 154 8.01 8.14 -2.94
CA ALA A 154 6.62 8.20 -2.54
C ALA A 154 6.36 7.34 -1.28
N THR A 155 7.00 6.17 -1.22
CA THR A 155 6.95 5.25 -0.06
C THR A 155 7.51 5.92 1.19
N ALA A 156 8.68 6.57 1.09
CA ALA A 156 9.28 7.33 2.19
C ALA A 156 8.34 8.42 2.73
N LEU A 157 7.67 9.16 1.84
CA LEU A 157 6.68 10.18 2.23
C LEU A 157 5.44 9.59 2.86
N ASP A 158 4.93 8.46 2.36
CA ASP A 158 3.77 7.77 2.92
C ASP A 158 4.06 7.25 4.34
N LEU A 159 5.23 6.64 4.56
CA LEU A 159 5.65 6.12 5.86
C LEU A 159 5.68 7.21 6.94
N VAL A 160 6.25 8.39 6.62
CA VAL A 160 6.27 9.54 7.53
C VAL A 160 4.91 10.27 7.61
N GLY A 161 4.12 10.20 6.54
CA GLY A 161 2.78 10.75 6.47
C GLY A 161 1.79 10.01 7.38
N TYR A 162 1.98 8.69 7.50
CA TYR A 162 1.09 7.75 8.16
C TYR A 162 1.84 6.76 9.09
N PRO A 163 2.63 7.24 10.07
CA PRO A 163 3.42 6.38 10.95
C PRO A 163 2.58 5.37 11.75
N GLU A 164 1.32 5.67 12.05
CA GLU A 164 0.37 4.74 12.67
C GLU A 164 0.12 3.47 11.83
N HIS A 165 0.32 3.56 10.51
CA HIS A 165 0.27 2.42 9.61
C HIS A 165 1.64 1.76 9.38
N ALA A 166 2.70 2.32 9.98
CA ALA A 166 4.08 1.85 9.86
C ALA A 166 4.70 1.52 11.23
N ALA A 167 3.88 1.17 12.22
CA ALA A 167 4.32 0.82 13.59
C ALA A 167 5.11 1.92 14.34
N GLY A 168 4.90 3.19 13.99
CA GLY A 168 5.56 4.33 14.63
C GLY A 168 6.79 4.85 13.87
N LEU A 169 7.35 5.97 14.34
CA LEU A 169 8.45 6.64 13.63
C LEU A 169 9.79 5.92 13.76
N ASP A 170 9.99 5.12 14.80
CA ASP A 170 11.21 4.31 14.98
C ASP A 170 11.34 3.29 13.85
N ASN A 171 10.30 2.49 13.64
CA ASN A 171 10.25 1.55 12.52
C ASN A 171 10.29 2.26 11.14
N VAL A 172 9.71 3.45 11.02
CA VAL A 172 9.88 4.27 9.81
C VAL A 172 11.35 4.64 9.59
N ALA A 173 12.08 5.04 10.63
CA ALA A 173 13.50 5.37 10.51
C ALA A 173 14.32 4.15 10.10
N THR A 174 14.08 2.97 10.71
CA THR A 174 14.71 1.70 10.31
C THR A 174 14.48 1.39 8.83
N ILE A 175 13.22 1.42 8.36
CA ILE A 175 12.89 1.16 6.95
C ILE A 175 13.54 2.18 6.02
N LEU A 176 13.57 3.46 6.43
CA LEU A 176 14.19 4.49 5.62
C LEU A 176 15.68 4.22 5.41
N THR A 177 16.41 3.70 6.40
CA THR A 177 17.82 3.30 6.29
C THR A 177 18.05 2.32 5.15
N GLU A 178 17.20 1.28 5.03
CA GLU A 178 17.29 0.30 3.93
C GLU A 178 16.86 0.91 2.59
N LEU A 179 15.85 1.78 2.60
CA LEU A 179 15.31 2.39 1.39
C LEU A 179 16.24 3.46 0.78
N LEU A 180 17.26 3.93 1.53
CA LEU A 180 18.15 5.02 1.11
C LEU A 180 18.81 4.76 -0.24
N GLU A 181 19.24 3.52 -0.50
CA GLU A 181 19.96 3.16 -1.73
C GLU A 181 19.12 3.36 -2.99
N GLU A 182 17.79 3.29 -2.86
CA GLU A 182 16.83 3.39 -3.96
C GLU A 182 16.26 4.81 -4.12
N ILE A 183 16.52 5.73 -3.20
CA ILE A 183 15.96 7.09 -3.21
C ILE A 183 16.80 8.03 -4.08
N ASP A 184 16.17 8.64 -5.08
CA ASP A 184 16.75 9.77 -5.81
C ASP A 184 16.26 11.11 -5.22
N GLY A 185 17.19 12.00 -4.86
CA GLY A 185 16.88 13.28 -4.22
C GLY A 185 16.00 14.23 -5.07
N LYS A 186 16.11 14.17 -6.40
CA LYS A 186 15.28 15.00 -7.30
C LYS A 186 13.87 14.43 -7.38
N LYS A 187 13.73 13.10 -7.53
CA LYS A 187 12.43 12.42 -7.50
C LYS A 187 11.75 12.59 -6.15
N LEU A 188 12.52 12.62 -5.06
CA LEU A 188 12.03 12.89 -3.71
C LEU A 188 11.42 14.27 -3.60
N LEU A 189 12.06 15.29 -4.17
CA LEU A 189 11.49 16.64 -4.25
C LEU A 189 10.17 16.64 -5.05
N GLU A 190 10.11 15.95 -6.20
CA GLU A 190 8.88 15.91 -7.00
C GLU A 190 7.74 15.22 -6.25
N ALA A 191 7.98 14.07 -5.62
CA ALA A 191 7.00 13.38 -4.80
C ALA A 191 6.55 14.23 -3.58
N ALA A 192 7.48 14.99 -2.99
CA ALA A 192 7.19 15.88 -1.86
C ALA A 192 6.26 17.04 -2.24
N LYS A 193 6.37 17.58 -3.46
CA LYS A 193 5.45 18.62 -3.97
C LYS A 193 4.00 18.15 -4.05
N MET A 194 3.78 16.84 -4.21
CA MET A 194 2.47 16.19 -4.25
C MET A 194 1.98 15.74 -2.86
N SER A 195 2.68 16.13 -1.80
CA SER A 195 2.41 15.71 -0.43
C SER A 195 2.25 16.93 0.48
N PRO A 196 1.55 16.82 1.62
CA PRO A 196 1.54 17.88 2.62
C PRO A 196 2.97 18.27 3.03
N VAL A 197 3.27 19.56 3.09
CA VAL A 197 4.62 20.06 3.41
C VAL A 197 5.15 19.53 4.75
N ALA A 198 4.27 19.27 5.72
CA ALA A 198 4.61 18.66 7.00
C ALA A 198 5.21 17.25 6.88
N TRP A 199 4.97 16.54 5.78
CA TRP A 199 5.59 15.24 5.51
C TRP A 199 7.03 15.43 5.06
N ALA A 200 7.28 16.38 4.15
CA ALA A 200 8.64 16.76 3.74
C ALA A 200 9.48 17.28 4.92
N GLN A 201 8.89 18.09 5.81
CA GLN A 201 9.56 18.57 7.03
C GLN A 201 10.02 17.41 7.93
N ARG A 202 9.13 16.46 8.21
CA ARG A 202 9.45 15.30 9.06
C ARG A 202 10.40 14.33 8.39
N LEU A 203 10.19 14.04 7.10
CA LEU A 203 11.03 13.12 6.34
C LEU A 203 12.45 13.66 6.23
N GLY A 204 12.62 14.94 5.88
CA GLY A 204 13.95 15.54 5.83
C GLY A 204 14.68 15.50 7.16
N TYR A 205 13.98 15.75 8.27
CA TYR A 205 14.57 15.64 9.60
C TYR A 205 15.00 14.20 9.93
N ILE A 206 14.17 13.19 9.61
CA ILE A 206 14.48 11.78 9.88
C ILE A 206 15.64 11.31 8.98
N LEU A 207 15.66 11.69 7.70
CA LEU A 207 16.75 11.36 6.78
C LEU A 207 18.09 11.94 7.24
N GLU A 208 18.10 13.18 7.77
CA GLU A 208 19.32 13.73 8.38
C GLU A 208 19.74 12.99 9.64
N LEU A 209 18.77 12.57 10.48
CA LEU A 209 19.04 11.83 11.71
C LEU A 209 19.75 10.49 11.41
N ILE A 210 19.37 9.82 10.32
CA ILE A 210 20.00 8.55 9.88
C ILE A 210 21.21 8.77 8.95
N GLY A 211 21.75 9.98 8.86
CA GLY A 211 22.98 10.27 8.11
C GLY A 211 22.81 10.51 6.60
N ALA A 212 21.57 10.50 6.09
CA ALA A 212 21.24 10.72 4.68
C ALA A 212 21.10 12.21 4.29
N GLY A 213 21.90 13.10 4.90
CA GLY A 213 21.79 14.54 4.68
C GLY A 213 21.99 14.97 3.22
N GLU A 214 22.82 14.25 2.46
CA GLU A 214 23.19 14.61 1.08
C GLU A 214 21.99 14.55 0.11
N ILE A 215 21.14 13.52 0.23
CA ILE A 215 19.96 13.35 -0.64
C ILE A 215 18.83 14.36 -0.33
N THR A 216 18.93 15.09 0.78
CA THR A 216 17.87 16.01 1.24
C THR A 216 18.06 17.46 0.82
N ALA A 217 19.16 17.81 0.13
CA ALA A 217 19.51 19.21 -0.16
C ALA A 217 18.38 19.96 -0.90
N ASP A 218 17.80 19.34 -1.93
CA ASP A 218 16.72 19.92 -2.73
C ASP A 218 15.42 20.05 -1.93
N LEU A 219 15.14 19.06 -1.08
CA LEU A 219 14.00 19.06 -0.18
C LEU A 219 14.11 20.16 0.88
N ALA A 220 15.31 20.37 1.45
CA ALA A 220 15.58 21.43 2.41
C ALA A 220 15.34 22.82 1.81
N ARG A 221 15.86 23.07 0.59
CA ARG A 221 15.61 24.32 -0.15
C ARG A 221 14.13 24.53 -0.44
N HIS A 222 13.39 23.46 -0.74
CA HIS A 222 11.95 23.52 -0.94
C HIS A 222 11.21 23.95 0.34
N VAL A 223 11.52 23.34 1.48
CA VAL A 223 10.93 23.67 2.79
C VAL A 223 11.28 25.11 3.17
N GLU A 224 12.53 25.54 2.99
CA GLU A 224 12.97 26.90 3.27
C GLU A 224 12.18 27.93 2.45
N ARG A 225 12.04 27.70 1.13
CA ARG A 225 11.31 28.61 0.22
C ARG A 225 9.82 28.66 0.55
N LYS A 226 9.20 27.52 0.87
CA LYS A 226 7.77 27.47 1.24
C LYS A 226 7.49 28.14 2.58
N ARG A 227 8.50 28.26 3.46
CA ARG A 227 8.39 28.82 4.82
C ARG A 227 7.17 28.28 5.60
N PRO A 228 6.96 26.96 5.66
CA PRO A 228 5.80 26.40 6.34
C PRO A 228 5.83 26.72 7.83
N VAL A 229 4.65 26.62 8.46
CA VAL A 229 4.56 26.61 9.92
C VAL A 229 5.32 25.41 10.48
N PRO A 230 5.88 25.51 11.69
CA PRO A 230 6.53 24.37 12.31
C PRO A 230 5.56 23.21 12.55
N THR A 231 6.02 21.97 12.36
CA THR A 231 5.23 20.76 12.63
C THR A 231 5.84 19.95 13.77
N PRO A 232 5.07 19.28 14.64
CA PRO A 232 5.62 18.29 15.57
C PRO A 232 6.26 17.13 14.79
N LEU A 233 7.32 16.55 15.34
CA LEU A 233 7.88 15.29 14.85
C LEU A 233 6.87 14.15 15.06
N ILE A 234 6.46 13.94 16.30
CA ILE A 234 5.45 12.96 16.73
C ILE A 234 4.12 13.67 16.96
N ARG A 235 3.13 13.42 16.09
CA ARG A 235 1.83 14.15 16.10
C ARG A 235 1.05 14.02 17.43
N SER A 236 1.20 12.90 18.12
CA SER A 236 0.45 12.58 19.35
C SER A 236 1.08 13.11 20.63
N LYS A 237 2.32 13.64 20.60
CA LYS A 237 3.03 14.14 21.79
C LYS A 237 2.92 15.66 21.93
N SER A 238 2.92 16.14 23.18
CA SER A 238 2.92 17.58 23.49
C SER A 238 4.16 18.28 22.91
N VAL A 239 3.98 19.52 22.44
CA VAL A 239 5.07 20.38 21.89
C VAL A 239 5.56 21.44 22.86
N LYS A 240 5.08 21.43 24.11
CA LYS A 240 5.45 22.45 25.10
C LYS A 240 6.93 22.30 25.47
N GLY A 241 7.70 23.38 25.33
CA GLY A 241 9.12 23.43 25.68
C GLY A 241 10.06 22.70 24.71
N THR A 242 9.57 22.25 23.56
CA THR A 242 10.37 21.46 22.62
C THR A 242 11.30 22.34 21.77
N ILE A 243 12.49 21.82 21.51
CA ILE A 243 13.47 22.47 20.63
C ILE A 243 12.99 22.36 19.18
N LYS A 244 13.06 23.46 18.45
CA LYS A 244 12.75 23.51 17.02
C LYS A 244 14.02 23.28 16.21
N ASN A 245 14.05 22.26 15.36
CA ASN A 245 15.03 22.17 14.29
C ASN A 245 14.75 23.29 13.27
N ALA A 246 15.73 24.18 13.07
CA ALA A 246 15.55 25.36 12.23
C ALA A 246 15.42 25.02 10.73
N ARG A 247 16.24 24.08 10.24
CA ARG A 247 16.32 23.69 8.83
C ARG A 247 14.99 23.11 8.34
N TRP A 248 14.44 22.15 9.07
CA TRP A 248 13.19 21.46 8.70
C TRP A 248 11.96 22.09 9.33
N ARG A 249 12.14 23.04 10.25
CA ARG A 249 11.05 23.65 11.03
C ARG A 249 10.22 22.58 11.73
N VAL A 250 10.89 21.61 12.35
CA VAL A 250 10.26 20.52 13.11
C VAL A 250 10.41 20.79 14.60
N MET A 251 9.32 20.67 15.37
CA MET A 251 9.35 20.65 16.83
C MET A 251 9.71 19.24 17.28
N VAL A 252 10.92 19.06 17.80
CA VAL A 252 11.47 17.76 18.21
C VAL A 252 10.87 17.41 19.57
N ASN A 253 9.71 16.74 19.54
CA ASN A 253 8.88 16.40 20.69
C ASN A 253 8.98 14.92 21.10
N GLY A 254 10.09 14.28 20.74
CA GLY A 254 10.47 12.94 21.14
C GLY A 254 11.73 12.50 20.40
N VAL A 255 12.26 11.35 20.84
CA VAL A 255 13.38 10.67 20.18
C VAL A 255 12.82 9.73 19.12
N VAL A 256 13.55 9.58 18.02
CA VAL A 256 13.32 8.55 17.00
C VAL A 256 14.61 7.75 16.90
N GLU A 257 14.52 6.43 17.03
CA GLU A 257 15.68 5.52 16.97
C GLU A 257 15.51 4.59 15.78
N ALA A 258 16.55 4.49 14.95
CA ALA A 258 16.63 3.49 13.89
C ALA A 258 17.35 2.25 14.44
N GLU A 259 16.77 1.09 14.22
CA GLU A 259 17.46 -0.18 14.41
C GLU A 259 18.39 -0.38 13.20
N ILE A 260 19.68 -0.59 13.45
CA ILE A 260 20.74 -0.82 12.43
C ILE A 260 21.36 -2.19 12.69
#